data_AF-A0A4D8PHN7-F1
#
_entry.id   AF-A0A4D8PHN7-F1
#
_cell.length_a   1.000
_cell.length_b   1.000
_cell.length_c   1.000
_cell.angle_alpha   90.00
_cell.angle_beta   90.00
_cell.angle_gamma   90.00
#
_symmetry.space_group_name_H-M   'P 1'
#
loop_
_entity.id
_entity.type
_entity.pdbx_description
1 polymer ?
#
loop_
_entity_poly.entity_id
_entity_poly.type
_entity_poly.pdbx_seq_one_letter_code
_entity_poly.pdbx_strand_id
1 'polypeptide(L)'
;MERAGHLPGLSADAVDWRTLTFRRGAETLDVAVPVLSEVQIAELATRVRANARTYLRSRTVTEIAATIDRAVARLLDRDDPWRRKAERLLPLVTGYDAEMVRLGLTGYLKTFRGPELRKFIAEDFANPAVLDDFQPVPKGGFARAFGPELLLHVWAGNVPGLPLWSLVSGLLVKAGTVGKLPSAEPLFAGWFAQILAEIDPELADCIAIVWWKGGDAAAEWAWLARADTVVAYGGNDALEAIRARVPITTRFLPYGHKISFGMVGRSALDAGKAGAVARQAAYDVARYDQQGCYSPQTFFVERGGRVSPREFAGYLAHELDALGSKFPRRPLSMGEAGSVASWRNAEETKGFADPSRALLGDPAGSWAVAYTDAADGLSPCGLNRTVTVVAVDRLADAVPGLAPYRAFLQTVGIAAAPEELFALAGALGTVGVTRLCALGRMTAPEAGWHHDGRFNLLDLVTMTEIEGSAERAADTFAPYTD
;
A
#
# COMPACT_ATOMS: atom_id res chain seq x y z
N MET A 1 -28.25 5.85 -1.61
CA MET A 1 -27.16 6.28 -2.49
C MET A 1 -26.10 6.95 -1.63
N GLU A 2 -24.86 6.49 -1.71
CA GLU A 2 -23.70 7.07 -1.01
C GLU A 2 -22.99 8.07 -1.95
N ARG A 3 -22.46 9.18 -1.43
CA ARG A 3 -21.66 10.12 -2.22
C ARG A 3 -20.19 9.97 -1.85
N ALA A 4 -19.36 9.77 -2.86
CA ALA A 4 -17.92 9.68 -2.75
C ALA A 4 -17.25 11.03 -2.99
N GLY A 5 -16.01 11.17 -2.53
CA GLY A 5 -15.18 12.34 -2.77
C GLY A 5 -15.30 13.45 -1.73
N HIS A 6 -14.50 14.49 -1.93
CA HIS A 6 -14.42 15.70 -1.12
C HIS A 6 -13.93 16.83 -2.02
N LEU A 7 -14.76 17.86 -2.23
CA LEU A 7 -14.55 18.88 -3.27
C LEU A 7 -14.61 20.27 -2.63
N PRO A 8 -13.55 20.71 -1.91
CA PRO A 8 -13.57 21.98 -1.21
C PRO A 8 -13.93 23.14 -2.16
N GLY A 9 -14.88 23.98 -1.73
CA GLY A 9 -15.35 25.14 -2.47
C GLY A 9 -16.25 24.86 -3.69
N LEU A 10 -16.48 23.59 -4.08
CA LEU A 10 -17.44 23.24 -5.13
C LEU A 10 -18.74 22.70 -4.51
N SER A 11 -19.87 23.34 -4.82
CA SER A 11 -21.17 22.82 -4.40
C SER A 11 -21.48 21.49 -5.10
N ALA A 12 -22.10 20.55 -4.38
CA ALA A 12 -22.54 19.28 -4.94
C ALA A 12 -23.52 19.45 -6.12
N ASP A 13 -24.31 20.54 -6.13
CA ASP A 13 -25.27 20.84 -7.20
C ASP A 13 -24.61 21.43 -8.46
N ALA A 14 -23.35 21.89 -8.34
CA ALA A 14 -22.58 22.41 -9.46
C ALA A 14 -21.76 21.33 -10.18
N VAL A 15 -21.77 20.08 -9.67
CA VAL A 15 -20.92 18.98 -10.12
C VAL A 15 -21.78 17.88 -10.72
N ASP A 16 -21.34 17.33 -11.85
CA ASP A 16 -21.98 16.14 -12.42
C ASP A 16 -21.60 14.89 -11.64
N TRP A 17 -22.51 13.93 -11.54
CA TRP A 17 -22.30 12.71 -10.76
C TRP A 17 -22.52 11.47 -11.62
N ARG A 18 -21.59 10.52 -11.52
CA ARG A 18 -21.72 9.19 -12.12
C ARG A 18 -22.01 8.16 -11.03
N THR A 19 -22.97 7.28 -11.28
CA THR A 19 -23.27 6.17 -10.37
C THR A 19 -22.39 4.96 -10.67
N LEU A 20 -21.72 4.44 -9.64
CA LEU A 20 -21.09 3.14 -9.60
C LEU A 20 -21.97 2.22 -8.73
N THR A 21 -22.42 1.10 -9.29
CA THR A 21 -23.30 0.16 -8.59
C THR A 21 -22.52 -1.08 -8.15
N PHE A 22 -22.55 -1.35 -6.85
CA PHE A 22 -21.94 -2.51 -6.21
C PHE A 22 -23.03 -3.48 -5.76
N ARG A 23 -22.84 -4.78 -6.02
CA ARG A 23 -23.81 -5.82 -5.68
C ARG A 23 -23.13 -6.95 -4.94
N ARG A 24 -23.74 -7.40 -3.84
CA ARG A 24 -23.32 -8.59 -3.09
C ARG A 24 -24.56 -9.32 -2.59
N GLY A 25 -24.82 -10.50 -3.15
CA GLY A 25 -26.06 -11.21 -2.88
C GLY A 25 -27.28 -10.35 -3.23
N ALA A 26 -28.18 -10.15 -2.25
CA ALA A 26 -29.35 -9.30 -2.41
C ALA A 26 -29.09 -7.80 -2.16
N GLU A 27 -27.93 -7.45 -1.60
CA GLU A 27 -27.60 -6.06 -1.29
C GLU A 27 -27.05 -5.33 -2.53
N THR A 28 -27.55 -4.12 -2.77
CA THR A 28 -27.08 -3.21 -3.81
C THR A 28 -26.75 -1.86 -3.18
N LEU A 29 -25.57 -1.32 -3.50
CA LEU A 29 -25.16 0.02 -3.12
C LEU A 29 -24.79 0.81 -4.36
N ASP A 30 -25.50 1.92 -4.55
CA ASP A 30 -25.14 2.94 -5.52
C ASP A 30 -24.25 3.99 -4.85
N VAL A 31 -23.07 4.19 -5.42
CA VAL A 31 -22.11 5.22 -5.04
C VAL A 31 -22.02 6.26 -6.16
N ALA A 32 -22.40 7.49 -5.87
CA ALA A 32 -22.21 8.62 -6.76
C ALA A 32 -20.78 9.15 -6.62
N VAL A 33 -20.01 9.13 -7.71
CA VAL A 33 -18.66 9.70 -7.82
C VAL A 33 -18.70 10.98 -8.66
N PRO A 34 -17.90 12.00 -8.31
CA PRO A 34 -17.95 13.27 -9.01
C PRO A 34 -17.30 13.15 -10.41
N VAL A 35 -17.86 13.86 -11.38
CA VAL A 35 -17.35 14.04 -12.73
C VAL A 35 -17.10 15.54 -12.91
N LEU A 36 -15.83 15.91 -13.08
CA LEU A 36 -15.43 17.31 -13.12
C LEU A 36 -15.14 17.74 -14.56
N SER A 37 -15.64 18.92 -14.92
CA SER A 37 -15.21 19.62 -16.13
C SER A 37 -13.77 20.14 -15.98
N GLU A 38 -13.12 20.46 -17.10
CA GLU A 38 -11.77 21.03 -17.08
C GLU A 38 -11.68 22.33 -16.26
N VAL A 39 -12.72 23.16 -16.31
CA VAL A 39 -12.82 24.41 -15.52
C VAL A 39 -12.83 24.11 -14.03
N GLN A 40 -13.64 23.12 -13.60
CA GLN A 40 -13.70 22.70 -12.19
C GLN A 40 -12.39 22.07 -11.73
N ILE A 41 -11.72 21.29 -12.58
CA ILE A 41 -10.38 20.74 -12.30
C ILE A 41 -9.39 21.88 -12.04
N ALA A 42 -9.39 22.91 -12.90
CA ALA A 42 -8.51 24.07 -12.76
C ALA A 42 -8.80 24.87 -11.49
N GLU A 43 -10.07 25.12 -11.19
CA GLU A 43 -10.49 25.84 -9.98
C GLU A 43 -10.07 25.06 -8.73
N LEU A 44 -10.36 23.76 -8.68
CA LEU A 44 -10.09 22.92 -7.52
C LEU A 44 -8.59 22.78 -7.26
N ALA A 45 -7.78 22.60 -8.31
CA ALA A 45 -6.32 22.59 -8.21
C ALA A 45 -5.78 23.92 -7.65
N THR A 46 -6.28 25.04 -8.15
CA THR A 46 -5.86 26.39 -7.70
C THR A 46 -6.23 26.61 -6.23
N ARG A 47 -7.45 26.23 -5.84
CA ARG A 47 -7.95 26.35 -4.48
C ARG A 47 -7.14 25.51 -3.50
N VAL A 48 -6.90 24.24 -3.82
CA VAL A 48 -6.08 23.35 -2.97
C VAL A 48 -4.67 23.91 -2.78
N ARG A 49 -4.02 24.41 -3.83
CA ARG A 49 -2.70 25.08 -3.73
C ARG A 49 -2.76 26.29 -2.81
N ALA A 50 -3.76 27.15 -3.01
CA ALA A 50 -3.92 28.37 -2.22
C ALA A 50 -4.12 28.06 -0.73
N ASN A 51 -5.02 27.13 -0.42
CA ASN A 51 -5.33 26.71 0.95
C ASN A 51 -4.12 26.05 1.62
N ALA A 52 -3.41 25.17 0.91
CA ALA A 52 -2.19 24.56 1.44
C ALA A 52 -1.13 25.63 1.76
N ARG A 53 -0.98 26.62 0.89
CA ARG A 53 -0.04 27.73 1.10
C ARG A 53 -0.40 28.60 2.30
N THR A 54 -1.68 28.94 2.48
CA THR A 54 -2.12 29.86 3.53
C THR A 54 -2.28 29.17 4.88
N TYR A 55 -2.78 27.93 4.89
CA TYR A 55 -3.09 27.19 6.11
C TYR A 55 -2.07 26.09 6.38
N LEU A 56 -2.03 25.03 5.56
CA LEU A 56 -1.25 23.82 5.85
C LEU A 56 0.24 24.09 6.07
N ARG A 57 0.86 24.95 5.25
CA ARG A 57 2.28 25.32 5.36
C ARG A 57 2.60 26.16 6.60
N SER A 58 1.60 26.81 7.21
CA SER A 58 1.76 27.59 8.45
C SER A 58 1.76 26.71 9.71
N ARG A 59 1.24 25.48 9.62
CA ARG A 59 1.18 24.54 10.76
C ARG A 59 2.50 23.82 10.92
N THR A 60 2.83 23.46 12.15
CA THR A 60 3.96 22.56 12.43
C THR A 60 3.60 21.13 12.03
N VAL A 61 4.60 20.32 11.67
CA VAL A 61 4.38 18.89 11.34
C VAL A 61 3.76 18.14 12.53
N THR A 62 4.06 18.55 13.76
CA THR A 62 3.49 17.98 14.98
C THR A 62 1.99 18.27 15.10
N GLU A 63 1.54 19.48 14.79
CA GLU A 63 0.11 19.83 14.78
C GLU A 63 -0.65 19.06 13.70
N ILE A 64 -0.07 18.95 12.50
CA ILE A 64 -0.65 18.15 11.40
C ILE A 64 -0.80 16.69 11.84
N ALA A 65 0.25 16.10 12.42
CA ALA A 65 0.22 14.74 12.94
C ALA A 65 -0.84 14.55 14.04
N ALA A 66 -1.04 15.53 14.93
CA ALA A 66 -2.07 15.49 15.96
C ALA A 66 -3.50 15.53 15.38
N THR A 67 -3.73 16.31 14.32
CA THR A 67 -5.00 16.32 13.60
C THR A 67 -5.28 14.98 12.93
N ILE A 68 -4.27 14.37 12.30
CA ILE A 68 -4.37 13.02 11.72
C ILE A 68 -4.66 11.98 12.82
N ASP A 69 -3.96 12.03 13.95
CA ASP A 69 -4.17 11.12 15.09
C ASP A 69 -5.62 11.18 15.61
N ARG A 70 -6.21 12.38 15.73
CA ARG A 70 -7.62 12.54 16.09
C ARG A 70 -8.57 11.89 15.08
N ALA A 71 -8.31 12.03 13.78
CA ALA A 71 -9.11 11.40 12.74
C ALA A 71 -8.99 9.86 12.79
N VAL A 72 -7.78 9.36 13.01
CA VAL A 72 -7.51 7.93 13.15
C VAL A 72 -8.14 7.36 14.42
N ALA A 73 -8.15 8.11 15.52
CA ALA A 73 -8.80 7.71 16.78
C ALA A 73 -10.31 7.49 16.58
N ARG A 74 -10.99 8.38 15.85
CA ARG A 74 -12.40 8.20 15.46
C ARG A 74 -12.60 6.96 14.60
N LEU A 75 -11.73 6.74 13.61
CA LEU A 75 -11.79 5.53 12.79
C LEU A 75 -11.46 4.24 13.58
N LEU A 76 -10.74 4.32 14.68
CA LEU A 76 -10.45 3.18 15.56
C LEU A 76 -11.59 2.89 16.55
N ASP A 77 -12.35 3.91 16.93
CA ASP A 77 -13.54 3.78 17.76
C ASP A 77 -14.67 3.06 17.02
N ARG A 78 -15.14 1.93 17.55
CA ARG A 78 -16.19 1.11 16.94
C ARG A 78 -17.58 1.72 17.04
N ASP A 79 -17.75 2.70 17.92
CA ASP A 79 -19.02 3.40 18.11
C ASP A 79 -19.13 4.66 17.26
N ASP A 80 -18.02 5.14 16.70
CA ASP A 80 -18.02 6.29 15.78
C ASP A 80 -18.83 6.00 14.51
N PRO A 81 -19.68 6.95 14.05
CA PRO A 81 -20.51 6.77 12.85
C PRO A 81 -19.71 6.41 11.59
N TRP A 82 -18.52 6.98 11.39
CA TRP A 82 -17.68 6.71 10.23
C TRP A 82 -17.11 5.30 10.27
N ARG A 83 -16.71 4.82 11.44
CA ARG A 83 -16.23 3.45 11.60
C ARG A 83 -17.34 2.44 11.36
N ARG A 84 -18.54 2.65 11.93
CA ARG A 84 -19.71 1.80 11.66
C ARG A 84 -20.09 1.78 10.18
N LYS A 85 -20.00 2.94 9.52
CA LYS A 85 -20.23 3.08 8.07
C LYS A 85 -19.18 2.30 7.26
N ALA A 86 -17.90 2.40 7.61
CA ALA A 86 -16.82 1.67 6.95
C ALA A 86 -16.97 0.15 7.09
N GLU A 87 -17.26 -0.36 8.28
CA GLU A 87 -17.47 -1.80 8.51
C GLU A 87 -18.70 -2.34 7.75
N ARG A 88 -19.72 -1.51 7.52
CA ARG A 88 -20.90 -1.90 6.73
C ARG A 88 -20.65 -1.85 5.22
N LEU A 89 -20.06 -0.78 4.71
CA LEU A 89 -20.05 -0.49 3.27
C LEU A 89 -18.78 -0.99 2.55
N LEU A 90 -17.63 -1.03 3.21
CA LEU A 90 -16.39 -1.53 2.57
C LEU A 90 -16.51 -3.00 2.14
N PRO A 91 -17.09 -3.93 2.92
CA PRO A 91 -17.28 -5.31 2.47
C PRO A 91 -18.19 -5.42 1.25
N LEU A 92 -19.19 -4.53 1.12
CA LEU A 92 -20.11 -4.50 -0.01
C LEU A 92 -19.45 -3.98 -1.29
N VAL A 93 -18.61 -2.96 -1.16
CA VAL A 93 -17.89 -2.34 -2.29
C VAL A 93 -16.72 -3.18 -2.77
N THR A 94 -15.94 -3.73 -1.85
CA THR A 94 -14.70 -4.46 -2.16
C THR A 94 -14.93 -5.95 -2.37
N GLY A 95 -16.08 -6.48 -1.95
CA GLY A 95 -16.43 -7.90 -1.99
C GLY A 95 -15.75 -8.74 -0.90
N TYR A 96 -14.79 -8.19 -0.16
CA TYR A 96 -14.09 -8.92 0.91
C TYR A 96 -15.02 -9.30 2.06
N ASP A 97 -14.68 -10.38 2.75
CA ASP A 97 -15.37 -10.78 3.97
C ASP A 97 -15.43 -9.65 5.02
N ALA A 98 -16.57 -9.50 5.67
CA ALA A 98 -16.82 -8.38 6.58
C ALA A 98 -15.91 -8.43 7.81
N GLU A 99 -15.67 -9.62 8.35
CA GLU A 99 -14.80 -9.81 9.51
C GLU A 99 -13.33 -9.58 9.13
N MET A 100 -12.91 -10.01 7.94
CA MET A 100 -11.59 -9.72 7.39
C MET A 100 -11.36 -8.21 7.22
N VAL A 101 -12.35 -7.48 6.70
CA VAL A 101 -12.29 -6.01 6.61
C VAL A 101 -12.23 -5.39 8.00
N ARG A 102 -13.08 -5.83 8.94
CA ARG A 102 -13.17 -5.34 10.32
C ARG A 102 -11.84 -5.44 11.08
N LEU A 103 -11.26 -6.63 11.09
CA LEU A 103 -9.98 -6.90 11.75
C LEU A 103 -8.86 -6.16 11.02
N GLY A 104 -8.92 -6.17 9.70
CA GLY A 104 -7.89 -5.62 8.86
C GLY A 104 -7.73 -4.11 8.93
N LEU A 105 -8.87 -3.42 8.86
CA LEU A 105 -8.92 -1.98 9.00
C LEU A 105 -8.39 -1.55 10.37
N THR A 106 -8.72 -2.29 11.44
CA THR A 106 -8.18 -2.02 12.78
C THR A 106 -6.66 -2.14 12.81
N GLY A 107 -6.10 -3.20 12.20
CA GLY A 107 -4.66 -3.41 12.13
C GLY A 107 -3.95 -2.31 11.34
N TYR A 108 -4.53 -1.91 10.21
CA TYR A 108 -4.00 -0.87 9.34
C TYR A 108 -4.06 0.52 9.98
N LEU A 109 -5.19 0.92 10.55
CA LEU A 109 -5.34 2.23 11.19
C LEU A 109 -4.37 2.46 12.36
N LYS A 110 -3.96 1.40 13.06
CA LYS A 110 -2.97 1.50 14.15
C LYS A 110 -1.61 2.04 13.69
N THR A 111 -1.27 1.94 12.41
CA THR A 111 -0.02 2.49 11.86
C THR A 111 -0.04 4.01 11.70
N PHE A 112 -1.17 4.67 11.98
CA PHE A 112 -1.35 6.11 11.83
C PHE A 112 -1.74 6.83 13.13
N ARG A 113 -1.59 6.17 14.29
CA ARG A 113 -1.77 6.87 15.58
C ARG A 113 -0.57 7.77 15.84
N GLY A 114 -0.72 8.74 16.73
CA GLY A 114 0.30 9.75 17.05
C GLY A 114 1.71 9.18 17.27
N PRO A 115 1.90 8.13 18.10
CA PRO A 115 3.21 7.49 18.26
C PRO A 115 3.78 6.92 16.96
N GLU A 116 2.96 6.28 16.13
CA GLU A 116 3.34 5.72 14.84
C GLU A 116 3.61 6.80 13.78
N LEU A 117 2.86 7.91 13.75
CA LEU A 117 3.14 9.06 12.88
C LEU A 117 4.49 9.69 13.21
N ARG A 118 4.87 9.75 14.50
CA ARG A 118 6.22 10.23 14.89
C ARG A 118 7.32 9.32 14.36
N LYS A 119 7.12 7.99 14.37
CA LYS A 119 8.05 7.04 13.76
C LYS A 119 8.14 7.26 12.25
N PHE A 120 7.00 7.48 11.59
CA PHE A 120 6.91 7.78 10.17
C PHE A 120 7.76 8.98 9.77
N ILE A 121 7.71 10.05 10.56
CA ILE A 121 8.50 11.27 10.31
C ILE A 121 9.98 11.05 10.64
N ALA A 122 10.27 10.41 11.77
CA ALA A 122 11.65 10.19 12.23
C ALA A 122 12.44 9.22 11.35
N GLU A 123 11.77 8.30 10.66
CA GLU A 123 12.41 7.38 9.70
C GLU A 123 13.02 8.16 8.51
N ASP A 124 12.29 9.16 8.02
CA ASP A 124 12.69 9.94 6.86
C ASP A 124 13.50 11.20 7.23
N PHE A 125 13.31 11.76 8.42
CA PHE A 125 13.99 12.97 8.87
C PHE A 125 14.59 12.83 10.27
N ALA A 126 15.93 12.82 10.32
CA ALA A 126 16.66 12.85 11.60
C ALA A 126 16.31 14.10 12.45
N ASN A 127 16.05 15.24 11.80
CA ASN A 127 15.48 16.44 12.44
C ASN A 127 14.14 16.81 11.77
N PRO A 128 12.99 16.40 12.35
CA PRO A 128 11.67 16.71 11.82
C PRO A 128 11.37 18.22 11.66
N ALA A 129 12.02 19.08 12.46
CA ALA A 129 11.81 20.53 12.39
C ALA A 129 12.23 21.13 11.04
N VAL A 130 12.97 20.39 10.21
CA VAL A 130 13.31 20.79 8.84
C VAL A 130 12.08 20.96 7.94
N LEU A 131 10.96 20.32 8.28
CA LEU A 131 9.66 20.53 7.62
C LEU A 131 8.97 21.83 8.06
N ASP A 132 9.38 22.38 9.20
CA ASP A 132 8.76 23.55 9.83
C ASP A 132 9.52 24.84 9.50
N ASP A 133 10.85 24.82 9.60
CA ASP A 133 11.69 25.99 9.36
C ASP A 133 13.12 25.63 8.89
N PHE A 134 13.94 26.64 8.61
CA PHE A 134 15.38 26.48 8.37
C PHE A 134 16.08 25.97 9.63
N GLN A 135 16.67 24.78 9.53
CA GLN A 135 17.38 24.10 10.59
C GLN A 135 18.87 24.02 10.29
N PRO A 136 19.76 24.12 11.30
CA PRO A 136 21.20 23.96 11.08
C PRO A 136 21.52 22.57 10.52
N VAL A 137 22.49 22.49 9.60
CA VAL A 137 22.92 21.22 8.97
C VAL A 137 24.40 20.91 9.22
N PRO A 138 24.84 19.63 9.20
CA PRO A 138 26.19 19.23 9.59
C PRO A 138 27.33 19.91 8.80
N LYS A 139 27.08 20.31 7.56
CA LYS A 139 28.05 21.01 6.70
C LYS A 139 28.18 22.51 7.01
N GLY A 140 27.40 23.03 7.97
CA GLY A 140 27.24 24.45 8.25
C GLY A 140 26.09 25.10 7.45
N GLY A 141 25.64 26.27 7.89
CA GLY A 141 24.45 26.93 7.35
C GLY A 141 23.15 26.25 7.79
N PHE A 142 22.06 26.48 7.05
CA PHE A 142 20.73 25.99 7.37
C PHE A 142 20.06 25.32 6.17
N ALA A 143 19.12 24.41 6.40
CA ALA A 143 18.29 23.82 5.36
C ALA A 143 16.83 23.73 5.80
N ARG A 144 15.92 23.78 4.83
CA ARG A 144 14.49 23.56 5.02
C ARG A 144 13.95 22.67 3.91
N ALA A 145 13.05 21.75 4.27
CA ALA A 145 12.34 20.87 3.35
C ALA A 145 11.01 21.50 2.93
N PHE A 146 10.70 21.43 1.63
CA PHE A 146 9.47 21.92 1.04
C PHE A 146 8.77 20.79 0.28
N GLY A 147 7.52 20.48 0.63
CA GLY A 147 6.67 19.62 -0.18
C GLY A 147 6.14 20.34 -1.43
N PRO A 148 5.61 19.58 -2.42
CA PRO A 148 4.99 20.15 -3.62
C PRO A 148 3.81 21.05 -3.24
N GLU A 149 3.46 22.03 -4.07
CA GLU A 149 2.22 22.77 -3.82
C GLU A 149 0.98 22.00 -4.24
N LEU A 150 1.10 21.14 -5.26
CA LEU A 150 0.08 20.17 -5.61
C LEU A 150 0.68 18.77 -5.80
N LEU A 151 0.30 17.87 -4.89
CA LEU A 151 0.56 16.43 -4.96
C LEU A 151 -0.68 15.72 -5.50
N LEU A 152 -0.53 15.02 -6.62
CA LEU A 152 -1.59 14.18 -7.18
C LEU A 152 -1.36 12.72 -6.81
N HIS A 153 -2.36 12.07 -6.24
CA HIS A 153 -2.38 10.63 -6.02
C HIS A 153 -3.32 9.93 -7.00
N VAL A 154 -2.87 8.81 -7.56
CA VAL A 154 -3.70 7.87 -8.31
C VAL A 154 -3.66 6.52 -7.60
N TRP A 155 -4.74 6.14 -6.93
CA TRP A 155 -4.75 4.93 -6.10
C TRP A 155 -5.30 3.70 -6.82
N ALA A 156 -4.78 2.53 -6.44
CA ALA A 156 -5.33 1.23 -6.77
C ALA A 156 -6.44 0.84 -5.75
N GLY A 157 -7.42 0.05 -6.20
CA GLY A 157 -8.57 -0.37 -5.38
C GLY A 157 -8.52 -1.82 -4.92
N ASN A 158 -7.33 -2.44 -4.91
CA ASN A 158 -7.14 -3.84 -4.57
C ASN A 158 -7.20 -4.12 -3.07
N VAL A 159 -6.83 -3.17 -2.21
CA VAL A 159 -6.86 -3.32 -0.74
C VAL A 159 -7.65 -2.16 -0.11
N PRO A 160 -8.58 -2.41 0.83
CA PRO A 160 -9.35 -1.35 1.47
C PRO A 160 -8.45 -0.38 2.24
N GLY A 161 -8.71 0.92 2.09
CA GLY A 161 -8.02 1.97 2.84
C GLY A 161 -6.61 2.30 2.35
N LEU A 162 -6.13 1.66 1.29
CA LEU A 162 -4.83 1.92 0.65
C LEU A 162 -4.49 3.41 0.48
N PRO A 163 -5.43 4.31 0.11
CA PRO A 163 -5.14 5.74 -0.05
C PRO A 163 -4.48 6.43 1.15
N LEU A 164 -4.75 5.96 2.37
CA LEU A 164 -4.35 6.66 3.59
C LEU A 164 -2.84 6.81 3.71
N TRP A 165 -2.07 5.83 3.22
CA TRP A 165 -0.61 5.83 3.32
C TRP A 165 0.01 7.07 2.66
N SER A 166 -0.22 7.25 1.36
CA SER A 166 0.36 8.39 0.62
C SER A 166 -0.33 9.71 0.94
N LEU A 167 -1.62 9.67 1.30
CA LEU A 167 -2.35 10.87 1.70
C LEU A 167 -1.76 11.46 3.00
N VAL A 168 -1.50 10.62 4.00
CA VAL A 168 -0.80 11.03 5.23
C VAL A 168 0.61 11.52 4.91
N SER A 169 1.36 10.84 4.04
CA SER A 169 2.68 11.35 3.62
C SER A 169 2.61 12.75 3.02
N GLY A 170 1.63 13.01 2.15
CA GLY A 170 1.39 14.32 1.54
C GLY A 170 1.09 15.41 2.56
N LEU A 171 0.23 15.13 3.52
CA LEU A 171 -0.10 16.06 4.61
C LEU A 171 1.11 16.36 5.49
N LEU A 172 1.90 15.33 5.86
CA LEU A 172 3.09 15.50 6.70
C LEU A 172 4.17 16.37 6.04
N VAL A 173 4.31 16.32 4.71
CA VAL A 173 5.20 17.23 3.96
C VAL A 173 4.52 18.55 3.55
N LYS A 174 3.32 18.81 4.07
CA LYS A 174 2.56 20.05 3.88
C LYS A 174 2.17 20.33 2.42
N ALA A 175 1.88 19.26 1.67
CA ALA A 175 1.44 19.35 0.29
C ALA A 175 -0.08 19.56 0.17
N GLY A 176 -0.49 20.51 -0.68
CA GLY A 176 -1.86 20.55 -1.18
C GLY A 176 -2.11 19.28 -1.99
N THR A 177 -3.17 18.55 -1.68
CA THR A 177 -3.30 17.17 -2.13
C THR A 177 -4.58 16.94 -2.94
N VAL A 178 -4.44 16.30 -4.10
CA VAL A 178 -5.55 15.80 -4.91
C VAL A 178 -5.44 14.29 -5.00
N GLY A 179 -6.51 13.57 -4.66
CA GLY A 179 -6.55 12.12 -4.66
C GLY A 179 -7.59 11.56 -5.61
N LYS A 180 -7.15 10.74 -6.58
CA LYS A 180 -8.05 10.04 -7.49
C LYS A 180 -8.49 8.71 -6.91
N LEU A 181 -9.79 8.58 -6.71
CA LEU A 181 -10.44 7.36 -6.21
C LEU A 181 -10.34 6.20 -7.22
N PRO A 182 -10.05 4.98 -6.76
CA PRO A 182 -10.24 3.78 -7.56
C PRO A 182 -11.73 3.45 -7.67
N SER A 183 -12.19 3.01 -8.84
CA SER A 183 -13.60 2.62 -9.02
C SER A 183 -13.97 1.37 -8.21
N ALA A 184 -13.00 0.55 -7.82
CA ALA A 184 -13.22 -0.65 -7.00
C ALA A 184 -13.36 -0.35 -5.50
N GLU A 185 -12.91 0.82 -5.04
CA GLU A 185 -13.06 1.29 -3.66
C GLU A 185 -13.15 2.82 -3.63
N PRO A 186 -14.32 3.41 -3.96
CA PRO A 186 -14.44 4.85 -4.11
C PRO A 186 -14.79 5.60 -2.81
N LEU A 187 -14.67 5.00 -1.62
CA LEU A 187 -15.28 5.53 -0.40
C LEU A 187 -14.26 6.07 0.63
N PHE A 188 -13.25 5.28 0.96
CA PHE A 188 -12.48 5.48 2.18
C PHE A 188 -11.74 6.81 2.24
N ALA A 189 -11.08 7.22 1.15
CA ALA A 189 -10.33 8.48 1.12
C ALA A 189 -11.24 9.71 1.29
N GLY A 190 -12.45 9.67 0.70
CA GLY A 190 -13.44 10.74 0.85
C GLY A 190 -13.93 10.85 2.28
N TRP A 191 -14.21 9.72 2.94
CA TRP A 191 -14.58 9.71 4.36
C TRP A 191 -13.48 10.23 5.26
N PHE A 192 -12.22 9.87 5.01
CA PHE A 192 -11.10 10.40 5.79
C PHE A 192 -11.01 11.94 5.68
N ALA A 193 -11.17 12.49 4.46
CA ALA A 193 -11.22 13.94 4.26
C ALA A 193 -12.42 14.60 4.96
N GLN A 194 -13.59 13.94 4.99
CA GLN A 194 -14.78 14.43 5.70
C GLN A 194 -14.61 14.39 7.21
N ILE A 195 -13.96 13.37 7.76
CA ILE A 195 -13.59 13.30 9.18
C ILE A 195 -12.63 14.43 9.54
N LEU A 196 -11.65 14.70 8.68
CA LEU A 196 -10.78 15.86 8.84
C LEU A 196 -11.58 17.17 8.79
N ALA A 197 -12.58 17.29 7.90
CA ALA A 197 -13.41 18.49 7.83
C ALA A 197 -14.23 18.72 9.12
N GLU A 198 -14.64 17.66 9.82
CA GLU A 198 -15.29 17.75 11.13
C GLU A 198 -14.31 18.13 12.27
N ILE A 199 -13.01 17.97 12.07
CA ILE A 199 -11.94 18.14 13.07
C ILE A 199 -11.20 19.47 12.91
N ASP A 200 -10.85 19.79 11.67
CA ASP A 200 -10.06 20.91 11.17
C ASP A 200 -10.48 21.19 9.69
N PRO A 201 -11.53 22.02 9.50
CA PRO A 201 -12.06 22.34 8.17
C PRO A 201 -11.02 22.93 7.21
N GLU A 202 -10.13 23.79 7.71
CA GLU A 202 -9.11 24.47 6.90
C GLU A 202 -8.05 23.48 6.40
N LEU A 203 -7.68 22.48 7.21
CA LEU A 203 -6.83 21.38 6.77
C LEU A 203 -7.54 20.54 5.70
N ALA A 204 -8.82 20.22 5.90
CA ALA A 204 -9.59 19.44 4.92
C ALA A 204 -9.75 20.19 3.59
N ASP A 205 -9.79 21.52 3.62
CA ASP A 205 -9.82 22.38 2.43
C ASP A 205 -8.50 22.38 1.64
N CYS A 206 -7.43 21.80 2.20
CA CYS A 206 -6.17 21.54 1.50
C CYS A 206 -6.17 20.18 0.76
N ILE A 207 -7.29 19.43 0.80
CA ILE A 207 -7.44 18.11 0.21
C ILE A 207 -8.61 18.14 -0.77
N ALA A 208 -8.43 17.57 -1.96
CA ALA A 208 -9.53 17.25 -2.86
C ALA A 208 -9.52 15.75 -3.18
N ILE A 209 -10.64 15.06 -3.00
CA ILE A 209 -10.81 13.65 -3.37
C ILE A 209 -11.79 13.58 -4.53
N VAL A 210 -11.26 13.20 -5.69
CA VAL A 210 -11.94 13.26 -7.00
C VAL A 210 -12.03 11.89 -7.64
N TRP A 211 -12.74 11.79 -8.76
CA TRP A 211 -12.83 10.57 -9.54
C TRP A 211 -12.80 10.86 -11.03
N TRP A 212 -12.20 9.96 -11.80
CA TRP A 212 -12.41 9.81 -13.24
C TRP A 212 -12.22 8.36 -13.62
N LYS A 213 -12.77 7.97 -14.77
CA LYS A 213 -12.54 6.63 -15.32
C LYS A 213 -11.08 6.54 -15.79
N GLY A 214 -10.33 5.55 -15.32
CA GLY A 214 -8.95 5.35 -15.80
C GLY A 214 -8.92 5.17 -17.32
N GLY A 215 -7.91 5.75 -17.97
CA GLY A 215 -7.82 5.81 -19.43
C GLY A 215 -8.61 6.96 -20.07
N ASP A 216 -9.35 7.75 -19.29
CA ASP A 216 -9.88 9.04 -19.75
C ASP A 216 -8.71 10.03 -19.92
N ALA A 217 -8.19 10.09 -21.14
CA ALA A 217 -7.02 10.90 -21.44
C ALA A 217 -7.26 12.39 -21.15
N ALA A 218 -8.45 12.93 -21.39
CA ALA A 218 -8.73 14.35 -21.19
C ALA A 218 -8.67 14.71 -19.69
N ALA A 219 -9.35 13.93 -18.85
CA ALA A 219 -9.30 14.12 -17.39
C ALA A 219 -7.89 13.89 -16.81
N GLU A 220 -7.19 12.85 -17.29
CA GLU A 220 -5.80 12.57 -16.89
C GLU A 220 -4.87 13.75 -17.23
N TRP A 221 -4.89 14.23 -18.47
CA TRP A 221 -4.08 15.37 -18.90
C TRP A 221 -4.37 16.63 -18.07
N ALA A 222 -5.64 16.92 -17.80
CA ALA A 222 -6.03 18.09 -17.03
C ALA A 222 -5.44 18.09 -15.60
N TRP A 223 -5.40 16.93 -14.94
CA TRP A 223 -4.77 16.81 -13.62
C TRP A 223 -3.25 16.73 -13.67
N LEU A 224 -2.69 15.90 -14.56
CA LEU A 224 -1.25 15.66 -14.64
C LEU A 224 -0.48 16.93 -15.01
N ALA A 225 -1.01 17.75 -15.91
CA ALA A 225 -0.40 19.02 -16.31
C ALA A 225 -0.31 20.06 -15.16
N ARG A 226 -1.10 19.87 -14.09
CA ARG A 226 -1.18 20.79 -12.95
C ARG A 226 -0.44 20.29 -11.72
N ALA A 227 0.06 19.05 -11.70
CA ALA A 227 0.70 18.47 -10.53
C ALA A 227 2.21 18.74 -10.53
N ASP A 228 2.78 19.09 -9.37
CA ASP A 228 4.24 19.20 -9.21
C ASP A 228 4.85 17.80 -9.00
N THR A 229 4.10 16.93 -8.33
CA THR A 229 4.46 15.53 -8.09
C THR A 229 3.24 14.64 -8.24
N VAL A 230 3.43 13.48 -8.85
CA VAL A 230 2.40 12.45 -9.06
C VAL A 230 2.86 11.16 -8.42
N VAL A 231 2.07 10.66 -7.46
CA VAL A 231 2.22 9.33 -6.87
C VAL A 231 1.14 8.42 -7.44
N ALA A 232 1.52 7.35 -8.11
CA ALA A 232 0.56 6.45 -8.76
C ALA A 232 0.77 4.99 -8.35
N TYR A 233 -0.33 4.33 -8.01
CA TYR A 233 -0.40 2.92 -7.66
C TYR A 233 -1.19 2.17 -8.74
N GLY A 234 -0.67 1.07 -9.25
CA GLY A 234 -1.40 0.26 -10.22
C GLY A 234 -0.56 -0.80 -10.93
N GLY A 235 -1.19 -1.47 -11.89
CA GLY A 235 -0.47 -2.36 -12.81
C GLY A 235 0.50 -1.58 -13.70
N ASN A 236 1.55 -2.26 -14.17
CA ASN A 236 2.63 -1.61 -14.92
C ASN A 236 2.12 -0.94 -16.21
N ASP A 237 1.19 -1.55 -16.93
CA ASP A 237 0.59 -0.98 -18.15
C ASP A 237 -0.12 0.36 -17.86
N ALA A 238 -0.84 0.45 -16.73
CA ALA A 238 -1.51 1.68 -16.33
C ALA A 238 -0.48 2.76 -15.92
N LEU A 239 0.60 2.36 -15.24
CA LEU A 239 1.67 3.28 -14.84
C LEU A 239 2.49 3.76 -16.03
N GLU A 240 2.70 2.93 -17.04
CA GLU A 240 3.32 3.30 -18.31
C GLU A 240 2.45 4.30 -19.07
N ALA A 241 1.15 4.05 -19.14
CA ALA A 241 0.19 4.96 -19.75
C ALA A 241 0.12 6.33 -19.02
N ILE A 242 0.19 6.33 -17.68
CA ILE A 242 0.26 7.58 -16.90
C ILE A 242 1.59 8.28 -17.17
N ARG A 243 2.72 7.56 -17.08
CA ARG A 243 4.07 8.10 -17.32
C ARG A 243 4.18 8.79 -18.68
N ALA A 244 3.58 8.23 -19.72
CA ALA A 244 3.58 8.81 -21.07
C ALA A 244 2.86 10.18 -21.17
N ARG A 245 2.01 10.52 -20.19
CA ARG A 245 1.26 11.78 -20.13
C ARG A 245 1.76 12.73 -19.03
N VAL A 246 2.60 12.25 -18.11
CA VAL A 246 3.19 13.10 -17.07
C VAL A 246 4.19 14.06 -17.73
N PRO A 247 4.08 15.38 -17.51
CA PRO A 247 5.07 16.33 -18.01
C PRO A 247 6.48 16.00 -17.52
N ILE A 248 7.50 16.25 -18.35
CA ILE A 248 8.90 16.00 -17.98
C ILE A 248 9.35 16.81 -16.75
N THR A 249 8.68 17.91 -16.46
CA THR A 249 8.92 18.78 -15.29
C THR A 249 8.27 18.27 -14.01
N THR A 250 7.38 17.28 -14.09
CA THR A 250 6.62 16.74 -12.95
C THR A 250 7.31 15.49 -12.42
N ARG A 251 7.57 15.45 -11.11
CA ARG A 251 8.15 14.27 -10.46
C ARG A 251 7.13 13.12 -10.45
N PHE A 252 7.47 11.97 -11.02
CA PHE A 252 6.60 10.79 -11.05
C PHE A 252 7.13 9.66 -10.16
N LEU A 253 6.30 9.22 -9.21
CA LEU A 253 6.59 8.16 -8.25
C LEU A 253 5.63 6.98 -8.47
N PRO A 254 5.99 6.01 -9.34
CA PRO A 254 5.16 4.84 -9.61
C PRO A 254 5.39 3.71 -8.59
N TYR A 255 4.29 3.14 -8.10
CA TYR A 255 4.23 1.94 -7.28
C TYR A 255 3.52 0.84 -8.06
N GLY A 256 4.33 0.04 -8.75
CA GLY A 256 3.89 -0.99 -9.69
C GLY A 256 3.57 -2.34 -9.07
N HIS A 257 3.35 -3.31 -9.95
CA HIS A 257 3.16 -4.69 -9.55
C HIS A 257 4.40 -5.25 -8.83
N LYS A 258 4.18 -6.02 -7.76
CA LYS A 258 5.23 -6.65 -6.96
C LYS A 258 4.99 -8.13 -6.73
N ILE A 259 6.08 -8.86 -6.52
CA ILE A 259 6.11 -10.27 -6.17
C ILE A 259 6.72 -10.38 -4.78
N SER A 260 5.98 -11.06 -3.90
CA SER A 260 6.41 -11.39 -2.56
C SER A 260 6.37 -12.90 -2.37
N PHE A 261 7.17 -13.43 -1.46
CA PHE A 261 7.31 -14.87 -1.23
C PHE A 261 7.64 -15.14 0.23
N GLY A 262 7.60 -16.41 0.66
CA GLY A 262 8.05 -16.79 1.99
C GLY A 262 9.21 -17.78 1.96
N MET A 263 9.93 -17.86 3.07
CA MET A 263 11.05 -18.77 3.30
C MET A 263 10.93 -19.42 4.68
N VAL A 264 10.97 -20.75 4.72
CA VAL A 264 10.82 -21.53 5.95
C VAL A 264 12.04 -22.43 6.12
N GLY A 265 12.89 -22.07 7.08
CA GLY A 265 14.11 -22.80 7.42
C GLY A 265 13.81 -24.07 8.20
N ARG A 266 14.72 -25.05 8.14
CA ARG A 266 14.56 -26.35 8.81
C ARG A 266 14.31 -26.22 10.32
N SER A 267 14.84 -25.18 10.96
CA SER A 267 14.67 -24.92 12.40
C SER A 267 13.23 -24.57 12.81
N ALA A 268 12.41 -24.18 11.83
CA ALA A 268 10.98 -23.90 11.98
C ALA A 268 10.10 -25.12 11.67
N LEU A 269 10.69 -26.16 11.04
CA LEU A 269 10.02 -27.39 10.62
C LEU A 269 10.17 -28.50 11.66
N ASP A 270 9.77 -28.22 12.90
CA ASP A 270 9.64 -29.20 13.96
C ASP A 270 8.16 -29.40 14.37
N ALA A 271 7.89 -30.51 15.07
CA ALA A 271 6.53 -30.91 15.43
C ALA A 271 5.78 -29.88 16.30
N GLY A 272 6.49 -29.04 17.06
CA GLY A 272 5.88 -28.00 17.89
C GLY A 272 5.70 -26.66 17.18
N LYS A 273 6.47 -26.38 16.12
CA LYS A 273 6.49 -25.07 15.43
C LYS A 273 5.78 -25.07 14.08
N ALA A 274 5.89 -26.16 13.32
CA ALA A 274 5.50 -26.17 11.90
C ALA A 274 4.03 -25.77 11.67
N GLY A 275 3.10 -26.24 12.51
CA GLY A 275 1.69 -25.86 12.41
C GLY A 275 1.45 -24.36 12.64
N ALA A 276 2.12 -23.76 13.63
CA ALA A 276 2.02 -22.33 13.88
C ALA A 276 2.58 -21.48 12.72
N VAL A 277 3.68 -21.94 12.11
CA VAL A 277 4.31 -21.31 10.95
C VAL A 277 3.42 -21.44 9.71
N ALA A 278 2.82 -22.62 9.48
CA ALA A 278 1.87 -22.83 8.40
C ALA A 278 0.63 -21.94 8.54
N ARG A 279 0.10 -21.78 9.75
CA ARG A 279 -1.01 -20.85 10.02
C ARG A 279 -0.66 -19.40 9.75
N GLN A 280 0.56 -18.98 10.12
CA GLN A 280 1.08 -17.65 9.82
C GLN A 280 1.21 -17.41 8.31
N ALA A 281 1.78 -18.38 7.59
CA ALA A 281 1.88 -18.35 6.13
C ALA A 281 0.50 -18.31 5.45
N ALA A 282 -0.44 -19.14 5.92
CA ALA A 282 -1.82 -19.17 5.41
C ALA A 282 -2.53 -17.83 5.63
N TYR A 283 -2.29 -17.18 6.77
CA TYR A 283 -2.84 -15.85 7.05
C TYR A 283 -2.32 -14.80 6.06
N ASP A 284 -1.01 -14.80 5.77
CA ASP A 284 -0.43 -13.88 4.78
C ASP A 284 -0.99 -14.09 3.36
N VAL A 285 -1.31 -15.35 2.98
CA VAL A 285 -1.97 -15.67 1.71
C VAL A 285 -3.44 -15.26 1.70
N ALA A 286 -4.19 -15.56 2.76
CA ALA A 286 -5.64 -15.37 2.79
C ALA A 286 -6.06 -13.91 2.91
N ARG A 287 -5.21 -13.07 3.52
CA ARG A 287 -5.52 -11.67 3.78
C ARG A 287 -5.79 -10.90 2.47
N TYR A 288 -6.97 -10.29 2.39
CA TYR A 288 -7.44 -9.59 1.19
C TYR A 288 -7.29 -10.44 -0.08
N ASP A 289 -7.52 -11.75 0.04
CA ASP A 289 -7.47 -12.71 -1.06
C ASP A 289 -6.18 -12.61 -1.90
N GLN A 290 -5.05 -12.35 -1.23
CA GLN A 290 -3.71 -12.29 -1.82
C GLN A 290 -3.51 -11.10 -2.78
N GLN A 291 -4.35 -10.07 -2.70
CA GLN A 291 -4.33 -8.94 -3.64
C GLN A 291 -3.33 -7.83 -3.25
N GLY A 292 -2.69 -7.90 -2.08
CA GLY A 292 -1.67 -6.95 -1.67
C GLY A 292 -0.31 -7.22 -2.33
N CYS A 293 0.47 -6.18 -2.61
CA CYS A 293 1.84 -6.28 -3.15
C CYS A 293 2.80 -7.11 -2.28
N TYR A 294 2.51 -7.15 -0.97
CA TYR A 294 3.23 -7.93 0.04
C TYR A 294 2.77 -9.40 0.12
N SER A 295 1.76 -9.84 -0.63
CA SER A 295 1.17 -11.17 -0.44
C SER A 295 2.08 -12.25 -1.05
N PRO A 296 2.40 -13.34 -0.33
CA PRO A 296 3.30 -14.36 -0.82
C PRO A 296 2.66 -15.17 -1.96
N GLN A 297 3.39 -15.38 -3.05
CA GLN A 297 2.98 -16.22 -4.19
C GLN A 297 3.67 -17.59 -4.20
N THR A 298 4.80 -17.70 -3.50
CA THR A 298 5.61 -18.91 -3.37
C THR A 298 6.18 -19.01 -1.97
N PHE A 299 6.34 -20.22 -1.43
CA PHE A 299 7.09 -20.51 -0.22
C PHE A 299 8.25 -21.45 -0.53
N PHE A 300 9.48 -21.03 -0.26
CA PHE A 300 10.66 -21.90 -0.28
C PHE A 300 10.81 -22.56 1.09
N VAL A 301 10.85 -23.89 1.14
CA VAL A 301 10.80 -24.66 2.39
C VAL A 301 11.98 -25.62 2.41
N GLU A 302 12.83 -25.52 3.44
CA GLU A 302 14.02 -26.36 3.52
C GLU A 302 13.72 -27.83 3.79
N ARG A 303 14.55 -28.70 3.22
CA ARG A 303 14.64 -30.11 3.59
C ARG A 303 15.41 -30.30 4.90
N GLY A 304 15.23 -31.49 5.51
CA GLY A 304 15.97 -31.92 6.70
C GLY A 304 15.37 -31.49 8.04
N GLY A 305 14.19 -30.86 8.03
CA GLY A 305 13.35 -30.71 9.23
C GLY A 305 12.68 -32.02 9.65
N ARG A 306 12.05 -32.03 10.83
CA ARG A 306 11.21 -33.17 11.27
C ARG A 306 9.88 -33.24 10.51
N VAL A 307 9.43 -32.10 9.99
CA VAL A 307 8.31 -31.97 9.06
C VAL A 307 8.91 -31.70 7.68
N SER A 308 8.61 -32.54 6.70
CA SER A 308 9.08 -32.36 5.33
C SER A 308 8.40 -31.17 4.64
N PRO A 309 9.00 -30.59 3.58
CA PRO A 309 8.34 -29.58 2.75
C PRO A 309 6.95 -30.00 2.23
N ARG A 310 6.78 -31.29 1.88
CA ARG A 310 5.49 -31.84 1.43
C ARG A 310 4.46 -31.86 2.55
N GLU A 311 4.84 -32.27 3.76
CA GLU A 311 3.95 -32.22 4.93
C GLU A 311 3.59 -30.77 5.29
N PHE A 312 4.55 -29.84 5.20
CA PHE A 312 4.28 -28.42 5.39
C PHE A 312 3.28 -27.87 4.38
N ALA A 313 3.34 -28.29 3.11
CA ALA A 313 2.33 -27.94 2.11
C ALA A 313 0.93 -28.46 2.51
N GLY A 314 0.86 -29.65 3.12
CA GLY A 314 -0.37 -30.18 3.71
C GLY A 314 -0.90 -29.33 4.88
N TYR A 315 -0.02 -28.87 5.78
CA TYR A 315 -0.41 -27.97 6.87
C TYR A 315 -0.89 -26.62 6.34
N LEU A 316 -0.21 -26.04 5.35
CA LEU A 316 -0.63 -24.81 4.70
C LEU A 316 -2.01 -24.95 4.04
N ALA A 317 -2.26 -26.06 3.35
CA ALA A 317 -3.57 -26.37 2.75
C ALA A 317 -4.67 -26.47 3.82
N HIS A 318 -4.42 -27.17 4.92
CA HIS A 318 -5.37 -27.28 6.04
C HIS A 318 -5.71 -25.91 6.66
N GLU A 319 -4.69 -25.07 6.88
CA GLU A 319 -4.90 -23.74 7.47
C GLU A 319 -5.61 -22.78 6.49
N LEU A 320 -5.36 -22.89 5.18
CA LEU A 320 -6.11 -22.15 4.16
C LEU A 320 -7.58 -22.57 4.11
N ASP A 321 -7.87 -23.86 4.31
CA ASP A 321 -9.25 -24.37 4.39
C ASP A 321 -9.99 -23.85 5.64
N ALA A 322 -9.33 -23.90 6.80
CA ALA A 322 -9.85 -23.34 8.04
C ALA A 322 -10.12 -21.83 7.92
N LEU A 323 -9.20 -21.07 7.32
CA LEU A 323 -9.37 -19.66 7.03
C LEU A 323 -10.44 -19.40 5.97
N GLY A 324 -10.59 -20.28 4.97
CA GLY A 324 -11.64 -20.22 3.95
C GLY A 324 -13.04 -20.32 4.56
N SER A 325 -13.21 -21.24 5.51
CA SER A 325 -14.45 -21.39 6.27
C SER A 325 -14.76 -20.17 7.14
N LYS A 326 -13.75 -19.56 7.75
CA LYS A 326 -13.91 -18.39 8.62
C LYS A 326 -14.09 -17.08 7.85
N PHE A 327 -13.35 -16.92 6.76
CA PHE A 327 -13.32 -15.74 5.92
C PHE A 327 -13.50 -16.16 4.46
N PRO A 328 -14.75 -16.29 3.98
CA PRO A 328 -15.01 -16.67 2.59
C PRO A 328 -14.30 -15.73 1.60
N ARG A 329 -13.74 -16.30 0.53
CA ARG A 329 -13.11 -15.52 -0.54
C ARG A 329 -14.15 -14.64 -1.23
N ARG A 330 -13.76 -13.44 -1.65
CA ARG A 330 -14.65 -12.61 -2.46
C ARG A 330 -15.01 -13.28 -3.80
N PRO A 331 -16.15 -12.92 -4.42
CA PRO A 331 -16.43 -13.28 -5.80
C PRO A 331 -15.31 -12.81 -6.74
N LEU A 332 -14.94 -13.66 -7.68
CA LEU A 332 -13.91 -13.37 -8.67
C LEU A 332 -14.54 -12.75 -9.92
N SER A 333 -13.86 -11.78 -10.52
CA SER A 333 -14.12 -11.40 -11.90
C SER A 333 -13.81 -12.54 -12.87
N MET A 334 -14.33 -12.48 -14.10
CA MET A 334 -14.02 -13.50 -15.11
C MET A 334 -12.52 -13.63 -15.38
N GLY A 335 -11.79 -12.50 -15.38
CA GLY A 335 -10.33 -12.51 -15.55
C GLY A 335 -9.61 -13.22 -14.40
N GLU A 336 -9.97 -12.91 -13.15
CA GLU A 336 -9.40 -13.54 -11.97
C GLU A 336 -9.71 -15.05 -11.90
N ALA A 337 -10.95 -15.44 -12.20
CA ALA A 337 -11.34 -16.85 -12.28
C ALA A 337 -10.55 -17.58 -13.38
N GLY A 338 -10.35 -16.94 -14.53
CA GLY A 338 -9.52 -17.45 -15.62
C GLY A 338 -8.05 -17.63 -15.21
N SER A 339 -7.46 -16.67 -14.50
CA SER A 339 -6.09 -16.78 -13.98
C SER A 339 -5.93 -17.93 -12.99
N VAL A 340 -6.87 -18.09 -12.05
CA VAL A 340 -6.86 -19.22 -11.10
C VAL A 340 -6.99 -20.56 -11.82
N ALA A 341 -7.94 -20.67 -12.75
CA ALA A 341 -8.16 -21.90 -13.51
C ALA A 341 -6.94 -22.26 -14.38
N SER A 342 -6.38 -21.29 -15.09
CA SER A 342 -5.18 -21.47 -15.92
C SER A 342 -3.98 -21.94 -15.09
N TRP A 343 -3.75 -21.32 -13.93
CA TRP A 343 -2.67 -21.73 -13.02
C TRP A 343 -2.90 -23.15 -12.49
N ARG A 344 -4.11 -23.48 -12.02
CA ARG A 344 -4.43 -24.83 -11.52
C ARG A 344 -4.24 -25.91 -12.58
N ASN A 345 -4.73 -25.68 -13.80
CA ASN A 345 -4.60 -26.64 -14.90
C ASN A 345 -3.12 -26.87 -15.26
N ALA A 346 -2.30 -25.81 -15.22
CA ALA A 346 -0.87 -25.92 -15.46
C ALA A 346 -0.17 -26.76 -14.39
N GLU A 347 -0.48 -26.53 -13.11
CA GLU A 347 0.09 -27.32 -12.00
C GLU A 347 -0.40 -28.77 -11.98
N GLU A 348 -1.66 -29.03 -12.32
CA GLU A 348 -2.20 -30.38 -12.46
C GLU A 348 -1.51 -31.15 -13.61
N THR A 349 -1.32 -30.49 -14.76
CA THR A 349 -0.58 -31.07 -15.90
C THR A 349 0.85 -31.43 -15.52
N LYS A 350 1.55 -30.55 -14.79
CA LYS A 350 2.89 -30.83 -14.27
C LYS A 350 2.87 -32.02 -13.29
N GLY A 351 1.85 -32.12 -12.44
CA GLY A 351 1.67 -33.23 -11.50
C GLY A 351 1.47 -34.59 -12.16
N PHE A 352 0.77 -34.65 -13.31
CA PHE A 352 0.66 -35.89 -14.08
C PHE A 352 1.99 -36.33 -14.71
N ALA A 353 2.84 -35.37 -15.09
CA ALA A 353 4.13 -35.63 -15.69
C ALA A 353 5.23 -35.98 -14.67
N ASP A 354 5.08 -35.55 -13.41
CA ASP A 354 6.11 -35.64 -12.38
C ASP A 354 5.50 -35.98 -11.00
N PRO A 355 5.73 -37.21 -10.47
CA PRO A 355 5.18 -37.65 -9.18
C PRO A 355 5.78 -36.90 -7.99
N SER A 356 6.87 -36.15 -8.19
CA SER A 356 7.46 -35.29 -7.17
C SER A 356 6.65 -34.01 -6.94
N ARG A 357 5.62 -33.76 -7.75
CA ARG A 357 4.69 -32.63 -7.63
C ARG A 357 3.33 -33.07 -7.09
N ALA A 358 2.59 -32.13 -6.52
CA ALA A 358 1.21 -32.35 -6.10
C ALA A 358 0.42 -31.04 -6.14
N LEU A 359 -0.89 -31.14 -6.41
CA LEU A 359 -1.82 -30.03 -6.25
C LEU A 359 -2.84 -30.40 -5.18
N LEU A 360 -2.81 -29.66 -4.07
CA LEU A 360 -3.81 -29.71 -3.01
C LEU A 360 -4.79 -28.58 -3.27
N GLY A 361 -6.09 -28.84 -3.27
CA GLY A 361 -7.05 -27.78 -3.49
C GLY A 361 -8.44 -28.12 -3.00
N ASP A 362 -9.16 -27.07 -2.63
CA ASP A 362 -10.58 -27.13 -2.36
C ASP A 362 -11.36 -27.51 -3.64
N PRO A 363 -12.29 -28.49 -3.60
CA PRO A 363 -13.19 -28.80 -4.70
C PRO A 363 -13.99 -27.60 -5.21
N ALA A 364 -14.35 -26.65 -4.34
CA ALA A 364 -15.04 -25.42 -4.72
C ALA A 364 -14.09 -24.33 -5.27
N GLY A 365 -12.77 -24.60 -5.32
CA GLY A 365 -11.77 -23.71 -5.91
C GLY A 365 -11.47 -22.46 -5.10
N SER A 366 -11.79 -22.44 -3.79
CA SER A 366 -11.61 -21.27 -2.90
C SER A 366 -10.15 -21.00 -2.55
N TRP A 367 -9.29 -22.03 -2.62
CA TRP A 367 -7.85 -21.96 -2.42
C TRP A 367 -7.15 -23.13 -3.14
N ALA A 368 -5.83 -23.02 -3.33
CA ALA A 368 -5.00 -24.11 -3.86
C ALA A 368 -3.55 -23.99 -3.39
N VAL A 369 -2.91 -25.13 -3.09
CA VAL A 369 -1.49 -25.25 -2.76
C VAL A 369 -0.86 -26.24 -3.73
N ALA A 370 0.00 -25.74 -4.61
CA ALA A 370 0.89 -26.60 -5.40
C ALA A 370 2.13 -26.94 -4.56
N TYR A 371 2.66 -28.14 -4.73
CA TYR A 371 3.91 -28.60 -4.16
C TYR A 371 4.83 -29.07 -5.28
N THR A 372 6.10 -28.72 -5.19
CA THR A 372 7.16 -29.24 -6.07
C THR A 372 8.38 -29.62 -5.24
N ASP A 373 8.86 -30.86 -5.45
CA ASP A 373 10.14 -31.31 -4.88
C ASP A 373 11.34 -30.90 -5.78
N ALA A 374 11.10 -30.36 -6.97
CA ALA A 374 12.16 -29.76 -7.75
C ALA A 374 12.53 -28.38 -7.16
N ALA A 375 13.81 -28.02 -7.23
CA ALA A 375 14.29 -26.67 -6.90
C ALA A 375 13.89 -25.68 -8.01
N ASP A 376 12.58 -25.57 -8.26
CA ASP A 376 12.03 -24.61 -9.21
C ASP A 376 12.28 -23.19 -8.70
N GLY A 377 12.47 -22.26 -9.63
CA GLY A 377 12.56 -20.83 -9.29
C GLY A 377 11.23 -20.26 -8.81
N LEU A 378 11.25 -18.97 -8.47
CA LEU A 378 10.04 -18.20 -8.20
C LEU A 378 9.11 -18.25 -9.42
N SER A 379 7.84 -18.61 -9.21
CA SER A 379 6.82 -18.59 -10.24
C SER A 379 5.62 -17.79 -9.76
N PRO A 380 5.12 -16.81 -10.53
CA PRO A 380 3.87 -16.16 -10.21
C PRO A 380 2.72 -17.17 -10.07
N CYS A 381 1.82 -16.92 -9.12
CA CYS A 381 0.61 -17.72 -8.90
C CYS A 381 -0.61 -17.07 -9.56
N GLY A 382 -1.76 -17.75 -9.53
CA GLY A 382 -3.03 -17.20 -9.99
C GLY A 382 -3.65 -16.13 -9.07
N LEU A 383 -2.96 -15.76 -7.97
CA LEU A 383 -3.48 -15.00 -6.83
C LEU A 383 -4.73 -15.68 -6.23
N ASN A 384 -5.56 -14.93 -5.50
CA ASN A 384 -6.87 -15.40 -5.04
C ASN A 384 -6.79 -16.68 -4.19
N ARG A 385 -5.78 -16.72 -3.30
CA ARG A 385 -5.45 -17.83 -2.38
C ARG A 385 -4.88 -19.06 -3.09
N THR A 386 -4.09 -18.84 -4.13
CA THR A 386 -3.28 -19.89 -4.78
C THR A 386 -1.81 -19.68 -4.46
N VAL A 387 -1.07 -20.75 -4.17
CA VAL A 387 0.34 -20.64 -3.76
C VAL A 387 1.12 -21.90 -4.10
N THR A 388 2.42 -21.75 -4.34
CA THR A 388 3.33 -22.88 -4.55
C THR A 388 4.29 -23.05 -3.38
N VAL A 389 4.46 -24.27 -2.89
CA VAL A 389 5.51 -24.68 -1.96
C VAL A 389 6.61 -25.38 -2.75
N VAL A 390 7.82 -24.82 -2.67
CA VAL A 390 9.02 -25.32 -3.37
C VAL A 390 9.99 -25.86 -2.32
N ALA A 391 10.35 -27.13 -2.44
CA ALA A 391 11.34 -27.75 -1.56
C ALA A 391 12.77 -27.37 -2.00
N VAL A 392 13.58 -26.90 -1.04
CA VAL A 392 14.98 -26.51 -1.27
C VAL A 392 15.90 -27.20 -0.25
N ASP A 393 17.16 -27.43 -0.61
CA ASP A 393 18.11 -28.03 0.34
C ASP A 393 18.58 -27.02 1.38
N ARG A 394 18.82 -25.78 0.95
CA ARG A 394 19.03 -24.61 1.80
C ARG A 394 18.23 -23.43 1.30
N LEU A 395 17.78 -22.54 2.19
CA LEU A 395 17.08 -21.31 1.79
C LEU A 395 17.91 -20.44 0.84
N ALA A 396 19.23 -20.43 1.04
CA ALA A 396 20.16 -19.70 0.18
C ALA A 396 20.15 -20.19 -1.28
N ASP A 397 19.80 -21.46 -1.53
CA ASP A 397 19.78 -22.04 -2.87
C ASP A 397 18.64 -21.48 -3.74
N ALA A 398 17.60 -20.89 -3.12
CA ALA A 398 16.52 -20.22 -3.84
C ALA A 398 16.94 -18.84 -4.38
N VAL A 399 17.92 -18.17 -3.75
CA VAL A 399 18.27 -16.77 -4.03
C VAL A 399 18.66 -16.52 -5.50
N PRO A 400 19.48 -17.36 -6.16
CA PRO A 400 19.81 -17.16 -7.58
C PRO A 400 18.59 -17.15 -8.49
N GLY A 401 17.57 -17.96 -8.19
CA GLY A 401 16.31 -18.04 -8.95
C GLY A 401 15.43 -16.80 -8.82
N LEU A 402 15.73 -15.89 -7.88
CA LEU A 402 15.00 -14.64 -7.68
C LEU A 402 15.52 -13.50 -8.57
N ALA A 403 16.78 -13.57 -9.01
CA ALA A 403 17.44 -12.49 -9.74
C ALA A 403 16.69 -12.00 -11.00
N PRO A 404 16.05 -12.87 -11.82
CA PRO A 404 15.25 -12.43 -12.97
C PRO A 404 14.07 -11.52 -12.60
N TYR A 405 13.61 -11.57 -11.35
CA TYR A 405 12.45 -10.83 -10.86
C TYR A 405 12.83 -9.57 -10.08
N ARG A 406 14.11 -9.18 -10.03
CA ARG A 406 14.64 -8.06 -9.22
C ARG A 406 13.76 -6.81 -9.19
N ALA A 407 13.23 -6.36 -10.33
CA ALA A 407 12.42 -5.14 -10.42
C ALA A 407 11.04 -5.26 -9.74
N PHE A 408 10.57 -6.49 -9.54
CA PHE A 408 9.27 -6.82 -8.99
C PHE A 408 9.34 -7.34 -7.55
N LEU A 409 10.51 -7.75 -7.04
CA LEU A 409 10.62 -8.24 -5.67
C LEU A 409 10.31 -7.13 -4.65
N GLN A 410 9.62 -7.50 -3.57
CA GLN A 410 9.33 -6.57 -2.48
C GLN A 410 9.52 -7.23 -1.11
N THR A 411 8.56 -8.07 -0.70
CA THR A 411 8.49 -8.58 0.66
C THR A 411 8.83 -10.07 0.70
N VAL A 412 9.67 -10.47 1.66
CA VAL A 412 9.83 -11.87 2.06
C VAL A 412 9.39 -12.08 3.50
N GLY A 413 8.53 -13.08 3.70
CA GLY A 413 8.18 -13.60 5.02
C GLY A 413 9.12 -14.73 5.42
N ILE A 414 9.84 -14.61 6.53
CA ILE A 414 10.88 -15.55 6.95
C ILE A 414 10.51 -16.21 8.28
N ALA A 415 10.64 -17.53 8.35
CA ALA A 415 10.70 -18.31 9.58
C ALA A 415 12.00 -19.12 9.61
N ALA A 416 13.03 -18.55 10.23
CA ALA A 416 14.39 -19.11 10.29
C ALA A 416 15.06 -18.75 11.63
N ALA A 417 16.18 -19.41 11.95
CA ALA A 417 16.98 -19.03 13.13
C ALA A 417 17.63 -17.64 12.92
N PRO A 418 17.98 -16.90 14.00
CA PRO A 418 18.54 -15.55 13.88
C PRO A 418 19.79 -15.47 12.99
N GLU A 419 20.73 -16.40 13.14
CA GLU A 419 21.96 -16.45 12.32
C GLU A 419 21.65 -16.62 10.83
N GLU A 420 20.72 -17.52 10.50
CA GLU A 420 20.27 -17.78 9.14
C GLU A 420 19.50 -16.58 8.55
N LEU A 421 18.64 -15.92 9.35
CA LEU A 421 17.93 -14.70 8.95
C LEU A 421 18.91 -13.60 8.51
N PHE A 422 19.93 -13.31 9.33
CA PHE A 422 20.92 -12.27 8.99
C PHE A 422 21.82 -12.67 7.82
N ALA A 423 22.17 -13.95 7.69
CA ALA A 423 22.92 -14.46 6.53
C ALA A 423 22.12 -14.30 5.22
N LEU A 424 20.83 -14.62 5.24
CA LEU A 424 19.94 -14.47 4.07
C LEU A 424 19.67 -13.01 3.73
N ALA A 425 19.56 -12.12 4.71
CA ALA A 425 19.22 -10.71 4.50
C ALA A 425 20.12 -10.01 3.48
N GLY A 426 21.44 -10.20 3.58
CA GLY A 426 22.41 -9.60 2.64
C GLY A 426 22.23 -10.12 1.20
N ALA A 427 22.03 -11.42 1.05
CA ALA A 427 21.83 -12.06 -0.25
C ALA A 427 20.50 -11.65 -0.89
N LEU A 428 19.42 -11.61 -0.10
CA LEU A 428 18.08 -11.19 -0.51
C LEU A 428 18.04 -9.71 -0.91
N GLY A 429 18.70 -8.84 -0.14
CA GLY A 429 18.86 -7.43 -0.48
C GLY A 429 19.61 -7.23 -1.80
N THR A 430 20.65 -8.02 -2.06
CA THR A 430 21.43 -7.96 -3.30
C THR A 430 20.60 -8.29 -4.54
N VAL A 431 19.64 -9.22 -4.43
CA VAL A 431 18.74 -9.58 -5.54
C VAL A 431 17.52 -8.66 -5.68
N GLY A 432 17.35 -7.69 -4.78
CA GLY A 432 16.32 -6.64 -4.88
C GLY A 432 15.12 -6.80 -3.96
N VAL A 433 15.15 -7.70 -2.96
CA VAL A 433 14.13 -7.71 -1.91
C VAL A 433 14.30 -6.48 -1.03
N THR A 434 13.20 -5.77 -0.75
CA THR A 434 13.23 -4.48 -0.03
C THR A 434 12.67 -4.57 1.39
N ARG A 435 11.99 -5.67 1.73
CA ARG A 435 11.46 -5.91 3.07
C ARG A 435 11.57 -7.38 3.48
N LEU A 436 12.18 -7.61 4.64
CA LEU A 436 12.15 -8.90 5.34
C LEU A 436 11.24 -8.75 6.56
N CYS A 437 10.35 -9.71 6.80
CA CYS A 437 9.50 -9.72 7.98
C CYS A 437 9.16 -11.15 8.41
N ALA A 438 8.58 -11.31 9.61
CA ALA A 438 8.08 -12.61 10.05
C ALA A 438 6.85 -13.04 9.24
N LEU A 439 6.67 -14.35 9.07
CA LEU A 439 5.39 -14.89 8.59
C LEU A 439 4.24 -14.50 9.53
N GLY A 440 3.08 -14.27 8.94
CA GLY A 440 1.89 -13.69 9.58
C GLY A 440 1.95 -12.16 9.74
N ARG A 441 3.03 -11.50 9.30
CA ARG A 441 3.23 -10.05 9.37
C ARG A 441 3.46 -9.40 8.00
N MET A 442 3.44 -10.17 6.91
CA MET A 442 3.69 -9.63 5.57
C MET A 442 2.66 -8.55 5.23
N THR A 443 1.40 -8.77 5.61
CA THR A 443 0.30 -7.83 5.34
C THR A 443 0.13 -6.72 6.38
N ALA A 444 1.11 -6.54 7.25
CA ALA A 444 1.09 -5.55 8.33
C ALA A 444 2.43 -4.80 8.37
N PRO A 445 2.73 -3.96 7.36
CA PRO A 445 3.93 -3.12 7.37
C PRO A 445 3.98 -2.24 8.61
N GLU A 446 5.20 -1.98 9.07
CA GLU A 446 5.45 -1.08 10.19
C GLU A 446 5.19 0.37 9.76
N ALA A 447 4.85 1.22 10.72
CA ALA A 447 4.71 2.65 10.47
C ALA A 447 6.05 3.21 9.98
N GLY A 448 6.04 3.91 8.84
CA GLY A 448 7.24 4.46 8.23
C GLY A 448 8.06 3.47 7.39
N TRP A 449 7.65 2.20 7.23
CA TRP A 449 8.43 1.26 6.39
C TRP A 449 8.72 1.85 5.00
N HIS A 450 9.91 1.56 4.48
CA HIS A 450 10.30 1.98 3.15
C HIS A 450 9.50 1.22 2.08
N HIS A 451 8.43 1.83 1.57
CA HIS A 451 7.58 1.20 0.55
C HIS A 451 8.40 1.01 -0.73
N ASP A 452 8.53 -0.25 -1.17
CA ASP A 452 9.42 -0.63 -2.27
C ASP A 452 10.89 -0.24 -2.04
N GLY A 453 11.31 -0.16 -0.77
CA GLY A 453 12.67 0.24 -0.38
C GLY A 453 12.95 1.74 -0.54
N ARG A 454 11.90 2.56 -0.70
CA ARG A 454 12.00 4.00 -0.86
C ARG A 454 11.44 4.75 0.35
N PHE A 455 11.90 5.98 0.52
CA PHE A 455 11.44 6.90 1.54
C PHE A 455 10.02 7.39 1.26
N ASN A 456 9.22 7.61 2.30
CA ASN A 456 7.81 7.98 2.15
C ASN A 456 7.60 9.49 2.01
N LEU A 457 8.42 10.27 2.71
CA LEU A 457 8.39 11.72 2.82
C LEU A 457 9.57 12.37 2.06
N LEU A 458 10.79 11.81 2.17
CA LEU A 458 11.96 12.39 1.49
C LEU A 458 11.79 12.44 -0.04
N ASP A 459 11.14 11.44 -0.62
CA ASP A 459 10.84 11.40 -2.06
C ASP A 459 9.86 12.50 -2.50
N LEU A 460 9.13 13.10 -1.56
CA LEU A 460 8.14 14.15 -1.82
C LEU A 460 8.72 15.56 -1.65
N VAL A 461 9.85 15.75 -1.00
CA VAL A 461 10.36 17.11 -0.70
C VAL A 461 11.46 17.56 -1.65
N THR A 462 11.70 18.87 -1.63
CA THR A 462 12.93 19.52 -2.10
C THR A 462 13.58 20.26 -0.93
N MET A 463 14.91 20.28 -0.90
CA MET A 463 15.67 21.00 0.12
C MET A 463 16.07 22.37 -0.42
N THR A 464 15.83 23.41 0.37
CA THR A 464 16.46 24.73 0.15
C THR A 464 17.46 24.96 1.27
N GLU A 465 18.62 25.50 0.91
CA GLU A 465 19.71 25.70 1.85
C GLU A 465 20.14 27.17 1.88
N ILE A 466 20.47 27.64 3.09
CA ILE A 466 21.20 28.89 3.32
C ILE A 466 22.63 28.46 3.60
N GLU A 467 23.52 28.69 2.64
CA GLU A 467 24.94 28.43 2.84
C GLU A 467 25.53 29.38 3.90
N GLY A 468 26.55 28.91 4.63
CA GLY A 468 27.24 29.75 5.60
C GLY A 468 27.93 30.98 4.98
N SER A 469 28.17 30.98 3.66
CA SER A 469 28.65 32.17 2.93
C SER A 469 27.60 33.29 2.90
N ALA A 470 26.33 32.93 2.68
CA ALA A 470 25.21 33.87 2.68
C ALA A 470 24.95 34.42 4.08
N GLU A 471 25.02 33.56 5.10
CA GLU A 471 24.90 33.97 6.51
C GLU A 471 25.96 35.02 6.88
N ARG A 472 27.24 34.71 6.64
CA ARG A 472 28.35 35.65 6.96
C ARG A 472 28.27 36.95 6.16
N ALA A 473 27.81 36.90 4.91
CA ALA A 473 27.62 38.11 4.11
C ALA A 473 26.44 38.96 4.64
N ALA A 474 25.36 38.31 5.09
CA ALA A 474 24.18 38.99 5.63
C ALA A 474 24.51 39.84 6.87
N ASP A 475 25.43 39.38 7.73
CA ASP A 475 25.89 40.13 8.91
C ASP A 475 26.42 41.52 8.56
N THR A 476 27.07 41.68 7.39
CA THR A 476 27.62 42.99 6.95
C THR A 476 26.56 44.02 6.58
N PHE A 477 25.31 43.58 6.38
CA PHE A 477 24.17 44.44 6.10
C PHE A 477 23.30 44.67 7.33
N ALA A 478 23.65 44.06 8.46
CA ALA A 478 22.85 44.16 9.67
C ALA A 478 23.01 45.57 10.30
N PRO A 479 21.96 46.09 10.96
CA PRO A 479 21.98 47.44 11.54
C PRO A 479 22.98 47.60 12.70
N TYR A 480 23.59 46.52 13.17
CA TYR A 480 24.63 46.52 14.19
C TYR A 480 26.06 46.55 13.63
N THR A 481 26.22 46.65 12.30
CA THR A 481 27.53 46.79 11.67
C THR A 481 28.09 48.18 11.94
N ASP A 482 29.32 48.27 12.43
CA ASP A 482 30.05 49.52 12.72
C ASP A 482 30.40 50.35 11.48
#